data_AF-A0A5E4L154-F1
#
_entry.id   AF-A0A5E4L154-F1
#
_cell.length_a   1.000
_cell.length_b   1.000
_cell.length_c   1.000
_cell.angle_alpha   90.00
_cell.angle_beta   90.00
_cell.angle_gamma   90.00
#
_symmetry.space_group_name_H-M   'P 1'
#
loop_
_entity.id
_entity.type
_entity.pdbx_description
1 polymer ?
#
loop_
_entity_poly.entity_id
_entity_poly.type
_entity_poly.pdbx_seq_one_letter_code
_entity_poly.pdbx_strand_id
1 'polypeptide(L)'
;MDKLKLQILPKVSLISFIAGLVIVISSPGWGSLAASASLGGGSTSPEVWANLLQGYTNSFTIIGAVIFFLGGLGCLISIIFLEMQKQ
;
A
#
# COMPACT_ATOMS: atom_id res chain seq x y z
N MET A 1 14.43 24.87 11.34
CA MET A 1 13.54 23.75 10.94
C MET A 1 12.98 23.16 12.21
N ASP A 2 11.67 23.30 12.45
CA ASP A 2 11.03 22.95 13.73
C ASP A 2 11.30 21.51 14.15
N LYS A 3 11.76 21.32 15.40
CA LYS A 3 11.98 20.00 16.05
C LYS A 3 10.76 19.06 15.90
N LEU A 4 9.56 19.64 15.74
CA LEU A 4 8.32 18.92 15.51
C LEU A 4 8.31 18.13 14.20
N LYS A 5 8.80 18.72 13.10
CA LYS A 5 8.83 18.06 11.78
C LYS A 5 9.81 16.88 11.75
N LEU A 6 10.90 16.97 12.52
CA LEU A 6 11.92 15.92 12.60
C LEU A 6 11.42 14.62 13.25
N GLN A 7 10.48 14.72 14.19
CA GLN A 7 9.91 13.55 14.85
C GLN A 7 8.68 12.99 14.14
N ILE A 8 7.93 13.84 13.41
CA ILE A 8 6.71 13.42 12.72
C ILE A 8 7.04 12.67 11.42
N LEU A 9 8.09 13.08 10.70
CA LEU A 9 8.48 12.51 9.39
C LEU A 9 8.74 10.99 9.44
N PRO A 10 9.60 10.47 10.34
CA PRO A 10 9.85 9.03 10.42
C PRO A 10 8.61 8.24 10.84
N LYS A 11 7.75 8.80 11.71
CA LYS A 11 6.51 8.14 12.15
C LYS A 11 5.52 8.00 11.00
N VAL A 12 5.28 9.08 10.25
CA VAL A 12 4.39 9.06 9.08
C VAL A 12 4.91 8.11 8.01
N SER A 13 6.22 8.09 7.80
CA SER A 13 6.86 7.19 6.83
C SER A 13 6.77 5.72 7.22
N LEU A 14 6.90 5.41 8.52
CA LEU A 14 6.73 4.05 9.02
C LEU A 14 5.27 3.59 8.89
N ILE A 15 4.32 4.48 9.18
CA ILE A 15 2.88 4.19 9.02
C ILE A 15 2.56 3.91 7.55
N SER A 16 3.05 4.72 6.60
CA SER A 16 2.83 4.46 5.18
C SER A 16 3.52 3.18 4.72
N PHE A 17 4.72 2.87 5.22
CA PHE A 17 5.38 1.59 4.92
C PHE A 17 4.53 0.39 5.35
N ILE A 18 4.05 0.38 6.59
CA ILE A 18 3.21 -0.69 7.12
C ILE A 18 1.86 -0.75 6.38
N ALA A 19 1.24 0.39 6.12
CA ALA A 19 -0.02 0.46 5.38
C ALA A 19 0.13 -0.13 3.97
N GLY A 20 1.20 0.23 3.24
CA GLY A 20 1.49 -0.32 1.93
C GLY A 20 1.66 -1.84 1.96
N LEU A 21 2.39 -2.37 2.94
CA LEU A 21 2.56 -3.82 3.13
C LEU A 21 1.22 -4.52 3.37
N VAL A 22 0.37 -3.98 4.25
CA VAL A 22 -0.95 -4.54 4.57
C VAL A 22 -1.83 -4.59 3.32
N ILE A 23 -1.81 -3.53 2.51
CA ILE A 23 -2.58 -3.47 1.26
C ILE A 23 -2.10 -4.55 0.28
N VAL A 24 -0.79 -4.74 0.12
CA VAL A 24 -0.24 -5.78 -0.76
C VAL A 24 -0.65 -7.18 -0.30
N ILE A 25 -0.52 -7.49 0.99
CA ILE A 25 -0.87 -8.80 1.54
C ILE A 25 -2.39 -9.07 1.43
N SER A 26 -3.19 -8.03 1.64
CA SER A 26 -4.66 -8.14 1.61
C SER A 26 -5.24 -8.04 0.18
N SER A 27 -4.41 -7.75 -0.83
CA SER A 27 -4.84 -7.47 -2.20
C SER A 27 -5.68 -8.58 -2.84
N PRO A 28 -5.40 -9.89 -2.64
CA PRO A 28 -6.22 -10.95 -3.24
C PRO A 28 -7.60 -11.02 -2.59
N GLY A 29 -7.66 -10.80 -1.27
CA GLY A 29 -8.92 -10.80 -0.51
C GLY A 29 -9.80 -9.62 -0.90
N TRP A 30 -9.24 -8.41 -0.94
CA TRP A 30 -9.96 -7.22 -1.37
C TRP A 30 -10.33 -7.27 -2.86
N GLY A 31 -9.45 -7.85 -3.69
CA GLY A 31 -9.72 -8.09 -5.11
C GLY A 31 -10.92 -9.02 -5.33
N SER A 32 -11.01 -10.10 -4.54
CA SER A 32 -12.13 -11.04 -4.59
C SER A 32 -13.45 -10.41 -4.16
N LEU A 33 -13.43 -9.61 -3.08
CA LEU A 33 -14.60 -8.84 -2.63
C LEU A 33 -15.06 -7.84 -3.69
N ALA A 34 -14.13 -7.10 -4.29
CA ALA A 34 -14.43 -6.11 -5.33
C ALA A 34 -14.98 -6.77 -6.62
N ALA A 35 -14.39 -7.89 -7.06
CA ALA A 35 -14.87 -8.65 -8.20
C ALA A 35 -16.29 -9.18 -7.96
N SER A 36 -16.54 -9.73 -6.76
CA SER A 36 -17.84 -10.28 -6.37
C SER A 36 -18.91 -9.18 -6.26
N ALA A 37 -18.55 -8.02 -5.72
CA ALA A 37 -19.45 -6.86 -5.63
C ALA A 37 -19.80 -6.28 -7.01
N SER A 38 -18.84 -6.29 -7.94
CA SER A 38 -19.02 -5.71 -9.29
C SER A 38 -19.93 -6.54 -10.20
N LEU A 39 -20.05 -7.83 -9.93
CA LEU A 39 -20.82 -8.76 -10.76
C LEU A 39 -22.27 -8.94 -10.31
N GLY A 40 -22.64 -8.42 -9.14
CA GLY A 40 -24.03 -8.29 -8.68
C GLY A 40 -24.90 -9.54 -8.88
N GLY A 41 -24.76 -10.56 -8.04
CA GLY A 41 -25.71 -11.67 -7.82
C GLY A 41 -26.12 -12.56 -9.02
N GLY A 42 -25.79 -12.19 -10.25
CA GLY A 42 -26.16 -12.92 -11.47
C GLY A 42 -25.14 -13.98 -11.86
N SER A 43 -25.60 -14.98 -12.61
CA SER A 43 -24.75 -16.01 -13.20
C SER A 43 -23.74 -15.40 -14.18
N THR A 44 -22.56 -15.06 -13.66
CA THR A 44 -21.46 -14.53 -14.45
C THR A 44 -20.57 -15.68 -14.91
N SER A 45 -20.08 -15.60 -16.15
CA SER A 45 -19.10 -16.56 -16.65
C SER A 45 -17.82 -16.53 -15.78
N PRO A 46 -17.24 -17.70 -15.44
CA PRO A 46 -16.02 -17.76 -14.62
C PRO A 46 -14.85 -16.92 -15.17
N GLU A 47 -14.78 -16.77 -16.49
CA GLU A 47 -13.76 -15.97 -17.19
C GLU A 47 -13.86 -14.47 -16.86
N VAL A 48 -15.08 -13.92 -16.81
CA VAL A 48 -15.29 -12.51 -16.48
C VAL A 48 -14.96 -12.26 -15.00
N TRP A 49 -15.33 -13.17 -14.11
CA TRP A 49 -14.95 -13.08 -12.70
C TRP A 49 -13.44 -13.17 -12.50
N ALA A 50 -12.75 -14.09 -13.19
CA ALA A 50 -11.30 -14.23 -13.11
C ALA A 50 -10.56 -12.97 -13.60
N ASN A 51 -11.01 -12.38 -14.70
CA ASN A 51 -10.44 -11.13 -15.22
C ASN A 51 -10.62 -9.96 -14.26
N LEU A 52 -11.81 -9.83 -13.64
CA LEU A 52 -12.06 -8.81 -12.63
C LEU A 52 -11.24 -9.03 -11.37
N LEU A 53 -11.18 -10.27 -10.87
CA LEU A 53 -10.37 -10.64 -9.72
C LEU A 53 -8.90 -10.26 -9.94
N GLN A 54 -8.35 -10.61 -11.11
CA GLN A 54 -6.97 -10.29 -11.46
C GLN A 54 -6.76 -8.78 -11.58
N GLY A 55 -7.69 -8.06 -12.23
CA GLY A 55 -7.64 -6.61 -12.37
C GLY A 55 -7.66 -5.87 -11.03
N TYR A 56 -8.57 -6.23 -10.13
CA TYR A 56 -8.65 -5.63 -8.80
C TYR A 56 -7.47 -6.02 -7.92
N THR A 57 -7.08 -7.29 -7.90
CA THR A 57 -5.91 -7.77 -7.14
C THR A 57 -4.64 -7.04 -7.57
N ASN A 58 -4.42 -6.90 -8.88
CA ASN A 58 -3.27 -6.16 -9.41
C ASN A 58 -3.34 -4.68 -9.03
N SER A 59 -4.52 -4.07 -9.10
CA SER A 59 -4.70 -2.66 -8.74
C SER A 59 -4.38 -2.41 -7.26
N PHE A 60 -4.92 -3.21 -6.35
CA PHE A 60 -4.60 -3.13 -4.92
C PHE A 60 -3.12 -3.41 -4.66
N THR A 61 -2.53 -4.40 -5.33
CA THR A 61 -1.10 -4.71 -5.22
C THR A 61 -0.23 -3.55 -5.65
N ILE A 62 -0.53 -2.90 -6.78
CA ILE A 62 0.23 -1.75 -7.28
C ILE A 62 0.10 -0.58 -6.31
N ILE A 63 -1.11 -0.25 -5.85
CA ILE A 63 -1.34 0.84 -4.89
C ILE A 63 -0.57 0.57 -3.59
N GLY A 64 -0.70 -0.65 -3.05
CA GLY A 64 0.02 -1.06 -1.86
C GLY A 64 1.54 -1.00 -2.04
N ALA A 65 2.06 -1.46 -3.18
CA ALA A 65 3.48 -1.41 -3.49
C ALA A 65 3.99 0.03 -3.58
N VAL A 66 3.27 0.93 -4.24
CA VAL A 66 3.65 2.35 -4.31
C VAL A 66 3.72 2.98 -2.92
N ILE A 67 2.70 2.76 -2.10
CA ILE A 67 2.65 3.27 -0.72
C ILE A 67 3.78 2.68 0.13
N PHE A 68 4.04 1.38 -0.03
CA PHE A 68 5.13 0.66 0.64
C PHE A 68 6.50 1.24 0.26
N PHE A 69 6.76 1.42 -1.03
CA PHE A 69 8.02 1.98 -1.51
C PHE A 69 8.22 3.43 -1.06
N LEU A 70 7.19 4.28 -1.14
CA LEU A 70 7.26 5.65 -0.66
C LEU A 70 7.52 5.72 0.85
N GLY A 71 6.83 4.90 1.63
CA GLY A 71 7.06 4.80 3.07
C GLY A 71 8.44 4.25 3.44
N GLY A 72 8.93 3.26 2.68
CA GLY A 72 10.26 2.68 2.88
C GLY A 72 11.36 3.69 2.58
N LEU A 73 11.27 4.38 1.43
CA LEU A 73 12.20 5.44 1.04
C LEU A 73 12.21 6.59 2.04
N GLY A 74 11.05 7.06 2.49
CA GLY A 74 10.99 8.10 3.51
C GLY A 74 11.59 7.67 4.85
N CYS A 75 11.51 6.38 5.19
CA CYS A 75 12.11 5.83 6.41
C CYS A 75 13.65 5.84 6.30
N LEU A 76 14.18 5.42 5.15
CA LEU A 76 15.62 5.47 4.86
C LEU A 76 16.16 6.91 4.89
N ILE A 77 15.49 7.85 4.22
CA ILE A 77 15.88 9.27 4.21
C ILE A 77 15.89 9.85 5.62
N SER A 78 14.88 9.51 6.44
CA SER A 78 14.79 9.97 7.82
C SER A 78 15.97 9.45 8.67
N ILE A 79 16.37 8.18 8.49
CA ILE A 79 17.51 7.60 9.19
C ILE A 79 18.83 8.29 8.79
N ILE A 80 19.05 8.49 7.48
CA ILE A 80 20.25 9.18 6.97
C ILE A 80 20.34 10.61 7.52
N PHE A 81 19.22 11.34 7.54
CA PHE A 81 19.19 12.70 8.08
C PHE A 81 19.52 12.74 9.58
N LEU A 82 19.01 11.78 10.37
CA LEU A 82 19.32 11.69 11.80
C LEU A 82 20.79 11.35 12.06
N GLU A 83 21.40 10.50 11.25
CA GLU A 83 22.83 10.21 11.32
C GLU A 83 23.69 11.43 10.95
N MET A 84 23.31 12.19 9.92
CA MET A 84 24.00 13.43 9.53
C MET A 84 23.90 14.54 10.58
N GLN A 85 22.88 14.54 11.44
CA GLN A 85 22.76 15.50 12.55
C GLN A 85 23.57 15.11 13.80
N LYS A 86 24.07 13.86 13.87
CA LYS A 86 24.93 13.40 14.98
C LYS A 86 26.41 13.69 14.73
N GLN A 87 26.83 13.87 13.48
CA GLN A 87 28.17 14.32 13.10
C GLN A 87 28.30 15.83 13.30
#